data_AF-A0A955ZEE6-F1
#
_entry.id   AF-A0A955ZEE6-F1
#
_cell.length_a   1.000
_cell.length_b   1.000
_cell.length_c   1.000
_cell.angle_alpha   90.00
_cell.angle_beta   90.00
_cell.angle_gamma   90.00
#
_symmetry.space_group_name_H-M   'P 1'
#
loop_
_entity.id
_entity.type
_entity.pdbx_description
1 polymer ?
#
loop_
_entity_poly.entity_id
_entity_poly.type
_entity_poly.pdbx_seq_one_letter_code
_entity_poly.pdbx_strand_id
1 'polypeptide(L)'
;MSPALLAWALTVIVEVTVVAWVYAGERLRMALACAVATTATNLTMNLVLFPNVRSITSYLLIGEIGAVVIEAAVYFAVSKERDLGRALIASAIANSASFAAGMLLW
;
A
#
# COMPACT_ATOMS: atom_id res chain seq x y z
N MET A 1 11.07 -3.11 -19.50
CA MET A 1 9.82 -3.06 -18.69
C MET A 1 9.27 -1.65 -18.78
N SER A 2 7.94 -1.47 -18.76
CA SER A 2 7.37 -0.12 -18.67
C SER A 2 7.74 0.51 -17.31
N PRO A 3 7.97 1.83 -17.23
CA PRO A 3 8.21 2.52 -15.96
C PRO A 3 7.13 2.18 -14.92
N ALA A 4 5.85 2.23 -15.31
CA ALA A 4 4.73 1.88 -14.42
C ALA A 4 4.85 0.49 -13.78
N LEU A 5 5.30 -0.53 -14.52
CA LEU A 5 5.51 -1.87 -13.97
C LEU A 5 6.66 -1.91 -12.96
N LEU A 6 7.70 -1.11 -13.16
CA LEU A 6 8.81 -0.99 -12.21
C LEU A 6 8.38 -0.28 -10.92
N ALA A 7 7.60 0.81 -11.00
CA ALA A 7 7.03 1.45 -9.81
C ALA A 7 6.14 0.51 -9.03
N TRP A 8 5.23 -0.18 -9.73
CA TRP A 8 4.34 -1.13 -9.08
C TRP A 8 5.11 -2.26 -8.38
N ALA A 9 6.09 -2.86 -9.06
CA ALA A 9 6.93 -3.91 -8.48
C ALA A 9 7.70 -3.41 -7.26
N LEU A 10 8.29 -2.21 -7.34
CA LEU A 10 8.98 -1.58 -6.22
C LEU A 10 8.03 -1.37 -5.03
N THR A 11 6.85 -0.83 -5.27
CA THR A 11 5.83 -0.56 -4.26
C THR A 11 5.47 -1.86 -3.53
N VAL A 12 5.12 -2.90 -4.27
CA VAL A 12 4.76 -4.21 -3.70
C VAL A 12 5.93 -4.80 -2.89
N ILE A 13 7.16 -4.75 -3.40
CA ILE A 13 8.33 -5.29 -2.69
C ILE A 13 8.56 -4.57 -1.35
N VAL A 14 8.52 -3.24 -1.36
CA VAL A 14 8.75 -2.43 -0.16
C VAL A 14 7.65 -2.69 0.87
N GLU A 15 6.39 -2.60 0.46
CA GLU A 15 5.26 -2.72 1.38
C GLU A 15 5.15 -4.13 1.97
N VAL A 16 5.31 -5.16 1.13
CA VAL A 16 5.29 -6.55 1.61
C VAL A 16 6.39 -6.79 2.63
N THR A 17 7.59 -6.24 2.41
CA THR A 17 8.71 -6.38 3.35
C THR A 17 8.40 -5.70 4.68
N VAL A 18 7.89 -4.47 4.65
CA VAL A 18 7.48 -3.71 5.83
C VAL A 18 6.40 -4.46 6.61
N VAL A 19 5.32 -4.86 5.94
CA VAL A 19 4.18 -5.53 6.58
C VAL A 19 4.57 -6.90 7.13
N ALA A 20 5.37 -7.68 6.41
CA ALA A 20 5.88 -8.95 6.90
C ALA A 20 6.77 -8.79 8.15
N TRP A 21 7.53 -7.69 8.23
CA TRP A 21 8.32 -7.36 9.41
C TRP A 21 7.44 -6.96 10.60
N VAL A 22 6.47 -6.06 10.38
CA VAL A 22 5.52 -5.63 11.43
C VAL A 22 4.71 -6.81 11.95
N TYR A 23 4.32 -7.77 11.11
CA TYR A 23 3.53 -8.96 11.47
C TYR A 23 4.37 -10.24 11.56
N ALA A 24 5.43 -10.21 12.38
CA ALA A 24 6.42 -11.28 12.45
C ALA A 24 5.85 -12.69 12.76
N GLY A 25 4.73 -12.81 13.48
CA GLY A 25 4.09 -14.10 13.82
C GLY A 25 3.19 -14.70 12.73
N GLU A 26 2.96 -13.98 11.64
CA GLU A 26 2.04 -14.38 10.57
C GLU A 26 2.46 -13.85 9.19
N ARG A 27 3.79 -13.77 8.98
CA ARG A 27 4.42 -13.10 7.84
C ARG A 27 3.83 -13.47 6.48
N LEU A 28 3.72 -14.76 6.17
CA LEU A 28 3.27 -15.21 4.85
C LEU A 28 1.83 -14.76 4.57
N ARG A 29 0.94 -14.88 5.56
CA ARG A 29 -0.47 -14.48 5.41
C ARG A 29 -0.57 -12.97 5.17
N MET A 30 0.14 -12.18 5.97
CA MET A 30 0.11 -10.72 5.87
C MET A 30 0.82 -10.20 4.63
N ALA A 31 1.90 -10.85 4.20
CA ALA A 31 2.59 -10.57 2.95
C ALA A 31 1.66 -10.77 1.74
N LEU A 32 0.93 -11.89 1.68
CA LEU A 32 -0.03 -12.15 0.61
C LEU A 32 -1.18 -11.14 0.62
N ALA A 33 -1.73 -10.84 1.80
CA ALA A 33 -2.79 -9.84 1.94
C ALA A 33 -2.32 -8.45 1.51
N CYS A 34 -1.10 -8.05 1.89
CA CYS A 34 -0.47 -6.80 1.45
C CYS A 34 -0.29 -6.78 -0.06
N ALA A 35 0.33 -7.79 -0.67
CA ALA A 35 0.54 -7.82 -2.11
C ALA A 35 -0.77 -7.67 -2.91
N VAL A 36 -1.85 -8.33 -2.46
CA VAL A 36 -3.16 -8.22 -3.08
C VAL A 36 -3.77 -6.83 -2.85
N ALA A 37 -3.76 -6.34 -1.61
CA ALA A 37 -4.33 -5.04 -1.25
C ALA A 37 -3.63 -3.90 -1.99
N THR A 38 -2.30 -3.82 -1.90
CA THR A 38 -1.44 -2.85 -2.59
C THR A 38 -1.66 -2.88 -4.10
N THR A 39 -1.77 -4.07 -4.70
CA THR A 39 -2.03 -4.18 -6.15
C THR A 39 -3.41 -3.65 -6.50
N ALA A 40 -4.44 -3.99 -5.70
CA ALA A 40 -5.80 -3.52 -5.93
C ALA A 40 -5.94 -2.01 -5.71
N THR A 41 -5.32 -1.45 -4.68
CA THR A 41 -5.30 0.01 -4.41
C THR A 41 -4.57 0.74 -5.52
N ASN A 42 -3.38 0.28 -5.93
CA ASN A 42 -2.61 0.87 -7.01
C ASN A 42 -3.37 0.85 -8.36
N LEU A 43 -4.00 -0.28 -8.70
CA LEU A 43 -4.84 -0.38 -9.90
C LEU A 43 -6.05 0.55 -9.83
N THR A 44 -6.72 0.62 -8.68
CA THR A 44 -7.88 1.50 -8.48
C THR A 44 -7.47 2.97 -8.61
N MET A 45 -6.34 3.35 -8.02
CA MET A 45 -5.80 4.69 -8.15
C MET A 45 -5.53 5.03 -9.62
N ASN A 46 -4.83 4.17 -10.36
CA ASN A 46 -4.46 4.47 -11.75
C ASN A 46 -5.62 4.38 -12.75
N LEU A 47 -6.52 3.42 -12.59
CA LEU A 47 -7.59 3.15 -13.57
C LEU A 47 -8.89 3.90 -13.24
N VAL A 48 -9.15 4.19 -11.96
CA VAL A 48 -10.41 4.80 -11.52
C VAL A 48 -10.16 6.21 -11.00
N LEU A 49 -9.23 6.42 -10.08
CA LEU A 49 -9.06 7.74 -9.47
C LEU A 49 -8.42 8.74 -10.45
N PHE A 50 -7.33 8.37 -11.12
CA PHE A 50 -6.56 9.25 -12.00
C PHE A 50 -7.41 9.87 -13.13
N PRO A 51 -8.27 9.13 -13.86
CA PRO A 51 -9.11 9.72 -14.90
C PRO A 51 -10.22 10.65 -14.37
N ASN A 52 -10.59 10.51 -13.09
CA ASN A 52 -11.74 11.21 -12.51
C ASN A 52 -11.35 12.42 -11.64
N VAL A 53 -10.07 12.59 -11.32
CA VAL A 53 -9.58 13.69 -10.48
C VAL A 53 -8.79 14.69 -11.33
N ARG A 54 -9.18 15.97 -11.26
CA ARG A 54 -8.61 17.04 -12.11
C ARG A 54 -7.26 17.58 -11.64
N SER A 55 -6.85 17.31 -10.41
CA SER A 55 -5.63 17.84 -9.79
C SER A 55 -4.74 16.71 -9.32
N ILE A 56 -3.45 16.76 -9.67
CA ILE A 56 -2.43 15.82 -9.19
C ILE A 56 -2.37 15.84 -7.66
N THR A 57 -2.47 17.01 -7.03
CA THR A 57 -2.47 17.12 -5.55
C THR A 57 -3.67 16.41 -4.94
N SER A 58 -4.87 16.56 -5.52
CA SER A 58 -6.07 15.87 -5.04
C SER A 58 -5.99 14.37 -5.28
N TYR A 59 -5.41 13.96 -6.42
CA TYR A 59 -5.16 12.55 -6.72
C TYR A 59 -4.24 11.92 -5.67
N LEU A 60 -3.12 12.58 -5.34
CA LEU A 60 -2.19 12.11 -4.31
C LEU A 60 -2.86 12.08 -2.94
N LEU A 61 -3.53 13.16 -2.50
CA LEU A 61 -4.17 13.18 -1.18
C LEU A 61 -5.25 12.10 -1.02
N ILE A 62 -6.17 11.99 -1.98
CA ILE A 62 -7.27 11.02 -1.91
C ILE A 62 -6.73 9.60 -2.07
N GLY A 63 -5.75 9.41 -2.97
CA GLY A 63 -5.12 8.13 -3.24
C GLY A 63 -4.37 7.59 -2.03
N GLU A 64 -3.47 8.38 -1.46
CA GLU A 64 -2.65 7.99 -0.30
C GLU A 64 -3.51 7.75 0.95
N ILE A 65 -4.43 8.67 1.27
CA ILE A 65 -5.33 8.49 2.42
C ILE A 65 -6.22 7.25 2.21
N GLY A 66 -6.75 7.08 0.99
CA GLY A 66 -7.58 5.94 0.63
C GLY A 66 -6.81 4.62 0.75
N ALA A 67 -5.59 4.56 0.20
CA ALA A 67 -4.72 3.39 0.29
C ALA A 67 -4.44 3.02 1.74
N VAL A 68 -4.03 4.00 2.56
CA VAL A 68 -3.76 3.78 3.99
C VAL A 68 -4.96 3.20 4.73
N VAL A 69 -6.15 3.76 4.50
CA VAL A 69 -7.37 3.31 5.18
C VAL A 69 -7.80 1.92 4.70
N ILE A 70 -7.79 1.68 3.39
CA ILE A 70 -8.23 0.41 2.79
C ILE A 70 -7.28 -0.73 3.19
N GLU A 71 -5.97 -0.51 3.09
CA GLU A 71 -4.96 -1.51 3.46
C GLU A 71 -4.99 -1.80 4.95
N ALA A 72 -5.10 -0.77 5.80
CA ALA A 72 -5.28 -0.98 7.24
C ALA A 72 -6.56 -1.80 7.53
N ALA A 73 -7.67 -1.56 6.83
CA ALA A 73 -8.88 -2.36 6.99
C ALA A 73 -8.66 -3.84 6.59
N VAL A 74 -7.93 -4.09 5.50
CA VAL A 74 -7.57 -5.46 5.09
C VAL A 74 -6.66 -6.12 6.14
N TYR A 75 -5.64 -5.42 6.62
CA TYR A 75 -4.71 -5.96 7.62
C TYR A 75 -5.41 -6.25 8.94
N PHE A 76 -6.31 -5.36 9.38
CA PHE A 76 -7.18 -5.58 10.53
C PHE A 76 -8.03 -6.83 10.35
N ALA A 77 -8.68 -7.01 9.20
CA ALA A 77 -9.57 -8.15 8.94
C ALA A 77 -8.81 -9.48 8.86
N VAL A 78 -7.61 -9.49 8.29
CA VAL A 78 -6.82 -10.70 8.03
C VAL A 78 -5.94 -11.11 9.22
N SER A 79 -5.45 -10.15 9.99
CA SER A 79 -4.56 -10.42 11.13
C SER A 79 -5.26 -11.24 12.21
N LYS A 80 -4.49 -12.04 12.96
CA LYS A 80 -5.01 -12.88 14.06
C LYS A 80 -5.54 -12.02 15.20
N GLU A 81 -4.78 -10.98 15.55
CA GLU A 81 -5.05 -10.11 16.69
C GLU A 81 -6.15 -9.08 16.38
N ARG A 82 -6.39 -8.77 15.10
CA ARG A 82 -7.32 -7.73 14.67
C ARG A 82 -7.09 -6.41 15.42
N ASP A 83 -5.83 -6.00 15.50
CA ASP A 83 -5.45 -4.73 16.11
C ASP A 83 -5.48 -3.63 15.04
N LEU A 84 -6.43 -2.71 15.17
CA LEU A 84 -6.61 -1.60 14.24
C LEU A 84 -5.45 -0.59 14.31
N GLY A 85 -4.92 -0.34 15.50
CA GLY A 85 -3.81 0.59 15.69
C GLY A 85 -2.56 0.06 15.00
N ARG A 86 -2.25 -1.22 15.19
CA ARG A 86 -1.16 -1.91 14.48
C ARG A 86 -1.36 -1.89 12.97
N ALA A 87 -2.58 -2.13 12.49
CA ALA A 87 -2.90 -2.13 11.06
C ALA A 87 -2.71 -0.75 10.41
N LEU A 88 -3.17 0.31 11.07
CA LEU A 88 -2.96 1.70 10.63
C LEU A 88 -1.48 2.06 10.60
N ILE A 89 -0.73 1.72 11.64
CA ILE A 89 0.72 1.95 11.70
C ILE A 89 1.43 1.20 10.58
N ALA A 90 1.10 -0.09 10.38
CA ALA A 90 1.71 -0.90 9.35
C ALA A 90 1.49 -0.30 7.95
N SER A 91 0.25 0.07 7.63
CA SER A 91 -0.10 0.65 6.33
C SER A 91 0.53 2.04 6.14
N ALA A 92 0.53 2.90 7.16
CA ALA A 92 1.16 4.21 7.09
C ALA A 92 2.68 4.12 6.85
N ILE A 93 3.38 3.21 7.54
CA ILE A 93 4.81 2.99 7.34
C ILE A 93 5.06 2.43 5.94
N ALA A 94 4.26 1.46 5.50
CA ALA A 94 4.40 0.82 4.19
C ALA A 94 4.26 1.84 3.05
N ASN A 95 3.16 2.62 3.03
CA ASN A 95 2.91 3.65 2.02
C ASN A 95 3.99 4.75 2.06
N SER A 96 4.38 5.21 3.25
CA SER A 96 5.44 6.23 3.38
C SER A 96 6.78 5.72 2.82
N ALA A 97 7.12 4.46 3.09
CA ALA A 97 8.35 3.85 2.62
C ALA A 97 8.34 3.63 1.10
N SER A 98 7.23 3.15 0.53
CA SER A 98 7.12 2.94 -0.92
C SER A 98 7.10 4.27 -1.68
N PHE A 99 6.41 5.29 -1.17
CA PHE A 99 6.44 6.65 -1.72
C PHE A 99 7.85 7.25 -1.69
N ALA A 100 8.55 7.17 -0.56
CA ALA A 100 9.93 7.63 -0.44
C ALA A 100 10.88 6.88 -1.38
N ALA A 101 10.72 5.56 -1.52
CA ALA A 101 11.50 4.76 -2.47
C ALA A 101 11.24 5.20 -3.92
N GLY A 102 9.99 5.51 -4.27
CA GLY A 102 9.62 6.07 -5.57
C GLY A 102 10.32 7.39 -5.86
N MET A 103 10.30 8.34 -4.92
CA MET A 103 10.95 9.65 -5.06
C MET A 103 12.48 9.60 -5.16
N LEU A 104 13.12 8.58 -4.58
CA LEU A 104 14.58 8.45 -4.63
C LEU A 104 15.06 7.81 -5.94
N LEU A 105 14.22 7.02 -6.58
CA LEU A 105 14.58 6.25 -7.77
C LEU A 105 14.19 6.94 -9.07
N TRP A 106 13.28 7.92 -9.05
CA TRP A 106 12.80 8.69 -10.19
C TRP A 106 12.66 10.18 -9.86
#